data_AF-A0A0C9S0W4-F1
#
_entry.id   AF-A0A0C9S0W4-F1
#
_cell.length_a   1.000
_cell.length_b   1.000
_cell.length_c   1.000
_cell.angle_alpha   90.00
_cell.angle_beta   90.00
_cell.angle_gamma   90.00
#
_symmetry.space_group_name_H-M   'P 1'
#
loop_
_entity.id
_entity.type
_entity.pdbx_description
1 polymer ?
#
loop_
_entity_poly.entity_id
_entity_poly.type
_entity_poly.pdbx_seq_one_letter_code
_entity_poly.pdbx_strand_id
1 'polypeptide(L)'
;SGWDFINQNYSLKLIKRNFDPSGGHNATNCTSAFTVWKNVSDHTSYQSLKYYNTTASSWVTVNETFHFYNKSGIYDYMNASSITGGSPGSYQFLYADVNCSVVQVFSVYFETRERIHGAIARSLEEGNKTLCHQWVKNGTTVTAECNTFFETNCDNSRS
;
A
#
# COMPACT_ATOMS: atom_id res chain seq x y z
N SER A 1 8.05 -13.36 4.88
CA SER A 1 6.82 -12.68 5.34
C SER A 1 6.76 -11.27 4.76
N GLY A 2 5.63 -10.58 4.90
CA GLY A 2 5.49 -9.16 4.60
C GLY A 2 6.46 -8.30 5.42
N TRP A 3 6.65 -8.65 6.69
CA TRP A 3 7.66 -8.01 7.54
C TRP A 3 9.09 -8.13 6.99
N ASP A 4 9.47 -9.29 6.43
CA ASP A 4 10.82 -9.48 5.86
C ASP A 4 10.97 -8.81 4.48
N PHE A 5 9.86 -8.64 3.76
CA PHE A 5 9.86 -7.97 2.46
C PHE A 5 10.23 -6.49 2.59
N ILE A 6 9.66 -5.82 3.60
CA ILE A 6 9.98 -4.42 3.89
C ILE A 6 11.33 -4.31 4.61
N ASN A 7 12.27 -3.60 3.99
CA ASN A 7 13.59 -3.37 4.55
C ASN A 7 13.81 -1.90 4.84
N GLN A 8 14.42 -1.60 5.98
CA GLN A 8 14.85 -0.25 6.31
C GLN A 8 15.83 0.26 5.25
N ASN A 9 15.72 1.53 4.88
CA ASN A 9 16.52 2.19 3.84
C ASN A 9 16.30 1.65 2.41
N TYR A 10 15.26 0.85 2.19
CA TYR A 10 14.82 0.47 0.84
C TYR A 10 13.55 1.22 0.44
N SER A 11 13.51 1.62 -0.82
CA SER A 11 12.31 2.15 -1.45
C SER A 11 11.56 1.05 -2.19
N LEU A 12 10.24 1.13 -2.15
CA LEU A 12 9.30 0.36 -2.96
C LEU A 12 8.61 1.28 -3.96
N LYS A 13 8.26 0.74 -5.11
CA LYS A 13 7.45 1.39 -6.15
C LYS A 13 6.16 0.63 -6.33
N LEU A 14 5.05 1.37 -6.39
CA LEU A 14 3.75 0.82 -6.75
C LEU A 14 3.70 0.65 -8.26
N ILE A 15 3.49 -0.58 -8.74
CA ILE A 15 3.48 -0.90 -10.17
C ILE A 15 2.06 -1.19 -10.68
N LYS A 16 1.26 -1.93 -9.91
CA LYS A 16 -0.14 -2.24 -10.25
C LYS A 16 -1.04 -2.02 -9.04
N ARG A 17 -2.29 -1.66 -9.30
CA ARG A 17 -3.41 -1.71 -8.34
C ARG A 17 -4.71 -1.88 -9.13
N ASN A 18 -5.72 -2.47 -8.51
CA ASN A 18 -7.03 -2.69 -9.13
C ASN A 18 -8.15 -1.77 -8.57
N PHE A 19 -7.76 -0.76 -7.79
CA PHE A 19 -8.65 0.22 -7.19
C PHE A 19 -8.11 1.63 -7.39
N ASP A 20 -9.00 2.61 -7.39
CA ASP A 20 -8.63 4.03 -7.41
C ASP A 20 -8.92 4.64 -6.03
N PRO A 21 -7.89 4.94 -5.22
CA PRO A 21 -8.08 5.59 -3.93
C PRO A 21 -8.63 7.02 -4.05
N SER A 22 -8.56 7.64 -5.24
CA SER A 22 -9.05 9.00 -5.48
C SER A 22 -10.53 9.08 -5.90
N GLY A 23 -11.20 7.94 -6.07
CA GLY A 23 -12.64 7.90 -6.31
C GLY A 23 -13.12 8.24 -7.73
N GLY A 24 -12.24 8.15 -8.75
CA GLY A 24 -12.67 8.19 -10.16
C GLY A 24 -11.76 8.92 -11.15
N HIS A 25 -10.53 9.30 -10.79
CA HIS A 25 -9.70 10.18 -11.62
C HIS A 25 -8.23 9.80 -11.75
N ASN A 26 -7.80 8.59 -11.35
CA ASN A 26 -6.37 8.23 -11.38
C ASN A 26 -5.50 9.37 -10.80
N ALA A 27 -5.95 9.98 -9.71
CA ALA A 27 -5.38 11.25 -9.24
C ALA A 27 -3.97 11.08 -8.64
N THR A 28 -3.48 9.85 -8.52
CA THR A 28 -2.21 9.50 -7.89
C THR A 28 -1.34 8.69 -8.84
N ASN A 29 -0.18 9.25 -9.18
CA ASN A 29 0.84 8.64 -10.04
C ASN A 29 2.18 8.49 -9.30
N CYS A 30 3.03 7.60 -9.81
CA CYS A 30 4.41 7.42 -9.34
C CYS A 30 4.53 7.18 -7.83
N THR A 31 3.56 6.44 -7.26
CA THR A 31 3.55 6.15 -5.82
C THR A 31 4.76 5.30 -5.44
N SER A 32 5.43 5.72 -4.39
CA SER A 32 6.58 5.04 -3.80
C SER A 32 6.48 5.07 -2.28
N ALA A 33 7.07 4.09 -1.63
CA ALA A 33 7.17 4.01 -0.18
C ALA A 33 8.64 3.86 0.20
N PHE A 34 9.07 4.51 1.27
CA PHE A 34 10.42 4.37 1.81
C PHE A 34 10.33 4.03 3.30
N THR A 35 10.94 2.91 3.70
CA THR A 35 10.98 2.49 5.10
C THR A 35 12.10 3.24 5.81
N VAL A 36 11.74 4.21 6.65
CA VAL A 36 12.69 5.04 7.40
C VAL A 36 13.28 4.26 8.57
N TRP A 37 12.43 3.55 9.31
CA TRP A 37 12.87 2.70 10.43
C TRP A 37 11.97 1.49 10.61
N LYS A 38 12.53 0.46 11.24
CA LYS A 38 11.82 -0.73 11.73
C LYS A 38 12.20 -0.98 13.19
N ASN A 39 11.22 -1.34 14.00
CA ASN A 39 11.43 -1.83 15.35
C ASN A 39 11.07 -3.31 15.41
N VAL A 40 12.06 -4.15 15.69
CA VAL A 40 11.91 -5.61 15.71
C VAL A 40 11.18 -6.09 16.97
N SER A 41 11.26 -5.36 18.09
CA SER A 41 10.66 -5.81 19.35
C SER A 41 9.13 -5.81 19.32
N ASP A 42 8.53 -4.84 18.64
CA ASP A 42 7.09 -4.64 18.55
C ASP A 42 6.53 -4.79 17.13
N HIS A 43 7.37 -5.20 16.17
CA HIS A 43 7.03 -5.38 14.76
C HIS A 43 6.40 -4.13 14.13
N THR A 44 6.91 -2.95 14.49
CA THR A 44 6.47 -1.68 13.89
C THR A 44 7.45 -1.15 12.86
N SER A 45 6.94 -0.44 11.86
CA SER A 45 7.77 0.27 10.89
C SER A 45 7.20 1.64 10.60
N TYR A 46 8.06 2.59 10.27
CA TYR A 46 7.62 3.90 9.80
C TYR A 46 8.04 4.09 8.36
N GLN A 47 7.06 4.44 7.55
CA GLN A 47 7.24 4.58 6.12
C GLN A 47 6.82 5.98 5.68
N SER A 48 7.59 6.53 4.75
CA SER A 48 7.26 7.74 4.03
C SER A 48 6.76 7.37 2.64
N LEU A 49 5.47 7.59 2.41
CA LEU A 49 4.81 7.38 1.13
C LEU A 49 4.83 8.69 0.34
N LYS A 50 5.26 8.61 -0.91
CA LYS A 50 5.32 9.76 -1.82
C LYS A 50 4.59 9.43 -3.11
N TYR A 51 3.70 10.30 -3.54
CA TYR A 51 2.98 10.19 -4.80
C TYR A 51 2.82 11.54 -5.47
N TYR A 52 2.69 11.54 -6.79
CA TYR A 52 2.35 12.72 -7.56
C TYR A 52 0.84 12.85 -7.66
N ASN A 53 0.29 13.92 -7.08
CA ASN A 53 -1.12 14.26 -7.21
C ASN A 53 -1.32 14.97 -8.55
N THR A 54 -2.02 14.33 -9.49
CA THR A 54 -2.22 14.88 -10.84
C THR A 54 -3.22 16.04 -10.84
N THR A 55 -4.24 16.00 -9.96
CA THR A 55 -5.22 17.08 -9.80
C THR A 55 -4.57 18.37 -9.30
N ALA A 56 -3.70 18.27 -8.29
CA ALA A 56 -2.99 19.40 -7.71
C ALA A 56 -1.63 19.69 -8.40
N SER A 57 -1.25 18.89 -9.41
CA SER A 57 0.04 18.96 -10.12
C SER A 57 1.24 19.11 -9.18
N SER A 58 1.25 18.36 -8.08
CA SER A 58 2.25 18.49 -7.03
C SER A 58 2.56 17.16 -6.35
N TRP A 59 3.76 17.06 -5.78
CA TRP A 59 4.17 15.90 -4.98
C TRP A 59 3.59 16.00 -3.59
N VAL A 60 2.95 14.93 -3.14
CA VAL A 60 2.45 14.77 -1.79
C VAL A 60 3.30 13.73 -1.08
N THR A 61 3.62 13.99 0.19
CA THR A 61 4.29 13.05 1.09
C THR A 61 3.43 12.82 2.30
N VAL A 62 3.24 11.55 2.63
CA VAL A 62 2.43 11.07 3.74
C VAL A 62 3.31 10.14 4.56
N ASN A 63 3.30 10.27 5.88
CA ASN A 63 4.05 9.34 6.73
C ASN A 63 3.12 8.53 7.60
N GLU A 64 3.37 7.22 7.66
CA GLU A 64 2.53 6.24 8.33
C GLU A 64 3.38 5.31 9.19
N THR A 65 2.82 4.92 10.33
CA THR A 65 3.38 3.84 11.15
C THR A 65 2.57 2.58 10.89
N PHE A 66 3.24 1.51 10.50
CA PHE A 66 2.63 0.21 10.27
C PHE A 66 2.96 -0.72 11.44
N HIS A 67 1.92 -1.31 12.01
CA HIS A 67 2.02 -2.36 13.02
C HIS A 67 1.80 -3.71 12.34
N PHE A 68 2.84 -4.55 12.28
CA PHE A 68 2.76 -5.88 11.71
C PHE A 68 2.30 -6.88 12.77
N TYR A 69 1.45 -7.82 12.36
CA TYR A 69 1.00 -8.89 13.21
C TYR A 69 0.87 -10.19 12.43
N ASN A 70 0.93 -11.30 13.16
CA ASN A 70 0.76 -12.63 12.61
C ASN A 70 -0.53 -13.26 13.14
N LYS A 71 -1.25 -14.00 12.29
CA LYS A 71 -2.38 -14.86 12.70
C LYS A 71 -2.02 -16.34 12.72
N SER A 72 -0.96 -16.71 12.00
CA SER A 72 -0.55 -18.10 11.75
C SER A 72 0.97 -18.30 11.87
N GLY A 73 1.65 -17.46 12.65
CA GLY A 73 3.12 -17.52 12.84
C GLY A 73 3.94 -16.74 11.81
N ILE A 74 3.30 -16.14 10.79
CA ILE A 74 3.94 -15.29 9.78
C ILE A 74 3.38 -13.87 9.84
N TYR A 75 4.26 -12.86 9.90
CA TYR A 75 3.91 -11.43 9.97
C TYR A 75 3.54 -10.86 8.59
N ASP A 76 2.38 -11.27 8.08
CA ASP A 76 1.84 -10.86 6.78
C ASP A 76 0.68 -9.88 6.89
N TYR A 77 0.19 -9.58 8.09
CA TYR A 77 -0.83 -8.55 8.27
C TYR A 77 -0.20 -7.25 8.77
N MET A 78 -0.74 -6.12 8.34
CA MET A 78 -0.33 -4.82 8.87
C MET A 78 -1.50 -3.84 9.00
N ASN A 79 -1.48 -3.06 10.07
CA ASN A 79 -2.37 -1.92 10.25
C ASN A 79 -1.56 -0.62 10.21
N ALA A 80 -2.00 0.33 9.40
CA ALA A 80 -1.48 1.69 9.37
C ALA A 80 -2.16 2.53 10.46
N SER A 81 -1.35 3.17 11.30
CA SER A 81 -1.75 4.27 12.15
C SER A 81 -1.12 5.56 11.61
N SER A 82 -1.95 6.59 11.46
CA SER A 82 -1.51 7.88 10.96
C SER A 82 -0.98 8.73 12.10
N ILE A 83 0.31 9.08 12.05
CA ILE A 83 0.87 10.14 12.91
C ILE A 83 0.78 11.50 12.19
N THR A 84 0.90 11.52 10.85
CA THR A 84 0.88 12.76 10.05
C THR A 84 0.14 12.59 8.72
N GLY A 85 -1.20 12.56 8.76
CA GLY A 85 -2.06 12.80 7.59
C GLY A 85 -2.28 11.60 6.65
N GLY A 86 -1.73 10.44 6.95
CA GLY A 86 -2.10 9.17 6.30
C GLY A 86 -3.46 8.66 6.74
N SER A 87 -4.00 7.72 5.99
CA SER A 87 -5.33 7.16 6.24
C SER A 87 -5.15 5.88 7.06
N PRO A 88 -5.77 5.72 8.23
CA PRO A 88 -5.77 4.43 8.92
C PRO A 88 -6.21 3.34 7.96
N GLY A 89 -5.50 2.23 7.93
CA GLY A 89 -5.77 1.18 6.95
C GLY A 89 -5.33 -0.19 7.44
N SER A 90 -5.93 -1.22 6.86
CA SER A 90 -5.59 -2.61 7.17
C SER A 90 -5.27 -3.36 5.90
N TYR A 91 -4.20 -4.15 5.95
CA TYR A 91 -3.61 -4.79 4.78
C TYR A 91 -3.13 -6.20 5.11
N GLN A 92 -3.05 -7.04 4.07
CA GLN A 92 -2.41 -8.35 4.13
C GLN A 92 -1.48 -8.56 2.94
N PHE A 93 -0.26 -9.00 3.19
CA PHE A 93 0.63 -9.55 2.18
C PHE A 93 0.09 -10.91 1.73
N LEU A 94 -0.34 -10.99 0.47
CA LEU A 94 -0.79 -12.25 -0.15
C LEU A 94 0.36 -13.03 -0.77
N TYR A 95 1.36 -12.29 -1.26
CA TYR A 95 2.57 -12.83 -1.87
C TYR A 95 3.74 -11.90 -1.59
N ALA A 96 4.92 -12.48 -1.34
CA ALA A 96 6.17 -11.73 -1.25
C ALA A 96 7.34 -12.62 -1.68
N ASP A 97 8.18 -12.10 -2.57
CA ASP A 97 9.46 -12.67 -2.91
C ASP A 97 10.60 -11.67 -2.63
N VAL A 98 11.80 -11.94 -3.16
CA VAL A 98 12.97 -11.09 -2.95
C VAL A 98 12.80 -9.66 -3.49
N ASN A 99 12.01 -9.45 -4.54
CA ASN A 99 11.88 -8.20 -5.30
C ASN A 99 10.48 -7.61 -5.29
N CYS A 100 9.44 -8.44 -5.19
CA CYS A 100 8.06 -8.06 -5.45
C CYS A 100 7.11 -8.58 -4.36
N SER A 101 6.01 -7.86 -4.16
CA SER A 101 4.93 -8.27 -3.29
C SER A 101 3.56 -7.88 -3.84
N VAL A 102 2.57 -8.72 -3.56
CA VAL A 102 1.15 -8.44 -3.75
C VAL A 102 0.51 -8.28 -2.37
N VAL A 103 -0.13 -7.14 -2.17
CA VAL A 103 -0.78 -6.76 -0.91
C VAL A 103 -2.27 -6.57 -1.17
N GLN A 104 -3.11 -7.16 -0.32
CA GLN A 104 -4.54 -6.91 -0.24
C GLN A 104 -4.81 -5.72 0.68
N VAL A 105 -5.77 -4.89 0.30
CA VAL A 105 -6.30 -3.79 1.09
C VAL A 105 -7.65 -4.20 1.64
N PHE A 106 -7.78 -4.30 2.97
CA PHE A 106 -9.06 -4.57 3.62
C PHE A 106 -9.86 -3.30 3.83
N SER A 107 -9.21 -2.24 4.31
CA SER A 107 -9.84 -0.96 4.56
C SER A 107 -8.82 0.16 4.51
N VAL A 108 -9.26 1.34 4.06
CA VAL A 108 -8.51 2.60 4.14
C VAL A 108 -9.51 3.70 4.50
N TYR A 109 -9.25 4.41 5.59
CA TYR A 109 -10.04 5.52 6.08
C TYR A 109 -9.41 6.85 5.68
N PHE A 110 -9.93 7.46 4.62
CA PHE A 110 -9.49 8.78 4.18
C PHE A 110 -10.06 9.87 5.11
N GLU A 111 -9.46 10.03 6.30
CA GLU A 111 -9.83 11.09 7.24
C GLU A 111 -9.32 12.46 6.76
N THR A 112 -10.25 13.26 6.21
CA THR A 112 -10.43 14.72 6.35
C THR A 112 -9.26 15.72 6.41
N ARG A 113 -8.01 15.37 6.07
CA ARG A 113 -6.93 16.35 5.82
C ARG A 113 -6.57 16.55 4.34
N GLU A 114 -7.14 15.75 3.44
CA GLU A 114 -7.27 16.11 2.01
C GLU A 114 -8.38 17.18 1.76
N ARG A 115 -8.78 17.92 2.81
CA ARG A 115 -9.74 19.04 2.79
C ARG A 115 -9.18 20.33 2.16
N ILE A 116 -8.33 20.24 1.15
CA ILE A 116 -7.97 21.42 0.33
C ILE A 116 -8.83 21.49 -0.95
N HIS A 117 -9.49 20.39 -1.37
CA HIS A 117 -10.22 20.37 -2.66
C HIS A 117 -11.60 19.68 -2.63
N GLY A 118 -12.37 19.81 -1.55
CA GLY A 118 -13.83 19.53 -1.58
C GLY A 118 -14.27 18.09 -1.86
N ALA A 119 -13.38 17.10 -1.80
CA ALA A 119 -13.74 15.69 -1.95
C ALA A 119 -14.34 15.13 -0.64
N ILE A 120 -15.47 14.42 -0.75
CA ILE A 120 -16.14 13.75 0.36
C ILE A 120 -15.26 12.60 0.86
N ALA A 121 -15.10 12.47 2.18
CA ALA A 121 -14.41 11.33 2.80
C ALA A 121 -15.07 10.02 2.35
N ARG A 122 -14.28 9.10 1.82
CA ARG A 122 -14.75 7.77 1.40
C ARG A 122 -14.05 6.72 2.24
N SER A 123 -14.75 5.70 2.67
CA SER A 123 -14.11 4.43 3.02
C SER A 123 -14.03 3.61 1.73
N LEU A 124 -12.87 3.00 1.48
CA LEU A 124 -12.84 1.83 0.58
C LEU A 124 -13.39 0.67 1.40
N GLU A 125 -14.70 0.62 1.58
CA GLU A 125 -15.38 -0.52 2.19
C GLU A 125 -15.62 -1.60 1.14
N GLU A 126 -15.50 -2.85 1.60
CA GLU A 126 -15.60 -4.09 0.83
C GLU A 126 -16.86 -4.10 -0.05
N GLY A 127 -16.71 -3.74 -1.32
CA GLY A 127 -17.45 -4.44 -2.36
C GLY A 127 -16.97 -5.90 -2.39
N ASN A 128 -17.72 -6.80 -3.04
CA ASN A 128 -17.36 -8.22 -3.23
C ASN A 128 -16.04 -8.46 -4.02
N LYS A 129 -15.18 -7.45 -4.19
CA LYS A 129 -13.95 -7.48 -4.97
C LYS A 129 -12.75 -7.29 -4.04
N THR A 130 -11.82 -8.24 -4.08
CA THR A 130 -10.51 -8.14 -3.45
C THR A 130 -9.76 -6.94 -4.01
N LEU A 131 -9.46 -5.95 -3.17
CA LEU A 131 -8.64 -4.80 -3.55
C LEU A 131 -7.16 -5.13 -3.34
N CYS A 132 -6.33 -4.92 -4.35
CA CYS A 132 -4.91 -5.24 -4.27
C CYS A 132 -4.02 -4.18 -4.91
N HIS A 133 -2.77 -4.21 -4.47
CA HIS A 133 -1.67 -3.44 -5.03
C HIS A 133 -0.38 -4.28 -5.08
N GLN A 134 0.41 -4.07 -6.13
CA GLN A 134 1.67 -4.75 -6.37
C GLN A 134 2.84 -3.77 -6.20
N TRP A 135 3.77 -4.13 -5.33
CA TRP A 135 4.97 -3.35 -5.04
C TRP A 135 6.22 -4.07 -5.53
N VAL A 136 7.20 -3.29 -6.00
CA VAL A 136 8.52 -3.78 -6.36
C VAL A 136 9.60 -2.97 -5.64
N LYS A 137 10.70 -3.61 -5.25
CA LYS A 137 11.87 -2.91 -4.72
C LYS A 137 12.45 -1.99 -5.81
N ASN A 138 12.82 -0.78 -5.41
CA ASN A 138 13.37 0.20 -6.34
C ASN A 138 14.68 -0.32 -6.96
N GLY A 139 14.79 -0.20 -8.29
CA GLY A 139 15.95 -0.70 -9.04
C GLY A 139 15.87 -2.18 -9.42
N THR A 140 14.78 -2.88 -9.07
CA THR A 140 14.53 -4.26 -9.50
C THR A 140 13.31 -4.34 -10.41
N THR A 141 13.06 -5.53 -10.95
CA THR A 141 11.92 -5.84 -11.81
C THR A 141 10.92 -6.74 -11.09
N VAL A 142 9.65 -6.62 -11.48
CA VAL A 142 8.60 -7.54 -11.06
C VAL A 142 8.95 -8.95 -11.58
N THR A 143 8.93 -9.94 -10.71
CA THR A 143 9.13 -11.35 -11.06
C THR A 143 7.90 -11.89 -11.79
N ALA A 144 8.09 -12.93 -12.62
CA ALA A 144 6.98 -13.54 -13.35
C ALA A 144 5.92 -14.10 -12.38
N GLU A 145 6.37 -14.74 -11.30
CA GLU A 145 5.54 -15.34 -10.26
C GLU A 145 4.69 -14.29 -9.54
N CYS A 146 5.30 -13.17 -9.13
CA CYS A 146 4.56 -12.09 -8.48
C CYS A 146 3.55 -11.44 -9.43
N ASN A 147 3.89 -11.31 -10.72
CA ASN A 147 2.98 -10.78 -11.73
C ASN A 147 1.78 -11.71 -11.96
N THR A 148 2.03 -13.00 -12.19
CA THR A 148 0.98 -14.00 -12.37
C THR A 148 0.10 -14.11 -11.14
N PHE A 149 0.67 -14.01 -9.93
CA PHE A 149 -0.10 -14.02 -8.70
C PHE A 149 -1.08 -12.84 -8.65
N PHE A 150 -0.63 -11.62 -8.97
CA PHE A 150 -1.50 -10.45 -9.02
C PHE A 150 -2.62 -10.62 -10.05
N GLU A 151 -2.29 -11.04 -11.27
CA GLU A 151 -3.27 -11.22 -12.35
C GLU A 151 -4.32 -12.29 -12.01
N THR A 152 -3.93 -13.35 -11.31
CA THR A 152 -4.85 -14.45 -10.98
C THR A 152 -5.76 -14.11 -9.79
N ASN A 153 -5.25 -13.41 -8.78
CA ASN A 153 -5.96 -13.25 -7.49
C ASN A 153 -6.57 -11.85 -7.30
N CYS A 154 -6.18 -10.88 -8.12
CA CYS A 154 -6.55 -9.48 -7.94
C CYS A 154 -7.09 -8.82 -9.21
N ASP A 155 -6.68 -9.23 -10.41
CA ASP A 155 -7.25 -8.66 -11.63
C ASP A 155 -8.63 -9.25 -11.91
N ASN A 156 -9.68 -8.54 -11.49
CA ASN A 156 -11.08 -8.94 -11.68
C ASN A 156 -11.56 -8.75 -13.14
N SER A 157 -10.66 -8.79 -14.11
CA SER A 157 -10.96 -8.62 -15.55
C SER A 157 -11.53 -9.88 -16.22
N ARG A 158 -11.79 -10.95 -15.45
CA ARG A 158 -12.57 -12.13 -15.88
C ARG A 158 -13.77 -12.38 -14.99
N SER A 159 -14.85 -11.65 -15.25
CA SER A 159 -16.23 -12.08 -14.98
C SER A 159 -17.07 -11.78 -16.20
#